data_AF-A0A7K2M805-F1
#
_entry.id   AF-A0A7K2M805-F1
#
_cell.length_a   1.000
_cell.length_b   1.000
_cell.length_c   1.000
_cell.angle_alpha   90.00
_cell.angle_beta   90.00
_cell.angle_gamma   90.00
#
_symmetry.space_group_name_H-M   'P 1'
#
loop_
_entity.id
_entity.type
_entity.pdbx_description
1 polymer ?
#
loop_
_entity_poly.entity_id
_entity_poly.type
_entity_poly.pdbx_seq_one_letter_code
_entity_poly.pdbx_strand_id
1 'polypeptide(L)' 'MATKKITITVPEELVEAARGLTDNISGFATEALASRIRRELLAEDLRRHQEEHGAFTEEELAEAFARLTGDDEAEQEAA' A
#
# COMPACT_ATOMS: atom_id res chain seq x y z
N MET A 1 0.42 21.78 0.63
CA MET A 1 1.10 20.80 -0.26
C MET A 1 1.17 21.41 -1.65
N ALA A 2 2.35 21.53 -2.26
CA ALA A 2 2.48 22.02 -3.63
C ALA A 2 2.13 20.89 -4.62
N THR A 3 1.36 21.18 -5.66
CA THR A 3 1.04 20.22 -6.72
C THR A 3 1.86 20.52 -7.97
N LYS A 4 2.28 19.49 -8.71
CA LYS A 4 3.01 19.63 -9.97
C LYS A 4 2.23 18.92 -11.07
N LYS A 5 1.85 19.66 -12.12
CA LYS A 5 1.19 19.07 -13.29
C LYS A 5 2.22 18.21 -14.06
N ILE A 6 1.84 16.98 -14.33
CA ILE A 6 2.55 16.06 -15.21
C ILE A 6 1.65 15.69 -16.38
N THR A 7 2.22 15.57 -17.57
CA THR A 7 1.53 15.03 -18.75
C THR A 7 2.16 13.67 -19.03
N ILE A 8 1.33 12.64 -19.11
CA ILE A 8 1.75 11.27 -19.41
C ILE A 8 1.04 10.78 -20.66
N THR A 9 1.75 10.00 -21.47
CA THR A 9 1.14 9.26 -22.58
C THR A 9 0.72 7.90 -22.06
N VAL A 10 -0.54 7.56 -22.27
CA VAL A 10 -1.14 6.28 -21.86
C VAL A 10 -1.86 5.67 -23.06
N PRO A 11 -1.97 4.33 -23.13
CA PRO A 11 -2.75 3.67 -24.17
C PRO A 11 -4.23 4.07 -24.12
N GLU A 12 -4.86 4.23 -25.29
CA GLU A 12 -6.25 4.67 -25.39
C GLU A 12 -7.20 3.68 -24.72
N GLU A 13 -6.96 2.38 -24.90
CA GLU A 13 -7.74 1.31 -24.26
C GLU A 13 -7.72 1.40 -22.73
N LEU A 14 -6.61 1.87 -22.15
CA LEU A 14 -6.47 2.05 -20.71
C LEU A 14 -7.26 3.27 -20.23
N VAL A 15 -7.29 4.35 -21.02
CA VAL A 15 -8.11 5.54 -20.72
C VAL A 15 -9.58 5.19 -20.76
N GLU A 16 -10.03 4.45 -21.78
CA GLU A 16 -11.42 4.04 -21.91
C GLU A 16 -11.84 3.08 -20.79
N ALA A 17 -10.98 2.11 -20.45
CA ALA A 17 -11.21 1.25 -19.29
C ALA A 17 -11.29 2.06 -17.97
N ALA A 18 -10.40 3.04 -17.78
CA ALA A 18 -10.41 3.89 -16.59
C ALA A 18 -11.68 4.77 -16.53
N ARG A 19 -12.16 5.30 -17.66
CA ARG A 19 -13.42 6.03 -17.74
C ARG A 19 -14.63 5.19 -17.35
N GLY A 20 -14.60 3.88 -17.62
CA GLY A 20 -15.63 2.95 -17.16
C GLY A 20 -15.65 2.76 -15.63
N LEU A 21 -14.57 3.09 -14.93
CA LEU A 21 -14.43 2.95 -13.47
C LEU A 21 -14.58 4.28 -12.72
N THR A 22 -14.16 5.40 -13.33
CA THR A 22 -14.15 6.71 -12.69
C THR A 22 -14.15 7.85 -13.71
N ASP A 23 -14.86 8.93 -13.37
CA ASP A 23 -14.83 10.18 -14.13
C ASP A 23 -13.58 11.03 -13.83
N ASN A 24 -12.83 10.70 -12.77
CA ASN A 24 -11.64 11.42 -12.31
C ASN A 24 -10.36 10.58 -12.42
N ILE A 25 -9.82 10.50 -13.64
CA ILE A 25 -8.61 9.73 -13.93
C ILE A 25 -7.38 10.25 -13.18
N SER A 26 -7.20 11.58 -13.08
CA SER A 26 -6.03 12.16 -12.42
C SER A 26 -6.04 11.92 -10.91
N GLY A 27 -7.21 11.97 -10.28
CA GLY A 27 -7.39 11.59 -8.87
C GLY A 27 -7.06 10.12 -8.63
N PHE A 28 -7.63 9.23 -9.44
CA PHE A 28 -7.37 7.80 -9.35
C PHE A 28 -5.89 7.46 -9.54
N ALA A 29 -5.26 8.05 -10.57
CA ALA A 29 -3.83 7.88 -10.81
C ALA A 29 -2.97 8.37 -9.63
N THR A 30 -3.35 9.50 -9.01
CA THR A 30 -2.66 10.05 -7.85
C THR A 30 -2.75 9.10 -6.65
N GLU A 31 -3.92 8.56 -6.36
CA GLU A 31 -4.12 7.63 -5.25
C GLU A 31 -3.41 6.29 -5.48
N ALA A 32 -3.51 5.75 -6.70
CA ALA A 32 -2.82 4.53 -7.08
C ALA A 32 -1.30 4.70 -6.94
N LEU A 33 -0.75 5.82 -7.43
CA LEU A 33 0.67 6.13 -7.31
C LEU A 33 1.09 6.32 -5.84
N ALA A 34 0.32 7.06 -5.04
CA ALA A 34 0.61 7.25 -3.61
C ALA A 34 0.59 5.92 -2.85
N SER A 35 -0.38 5.05 -3.14
CA SER A 35 -0.49 3.73 -2.53
C SER A 35 0.65 2.80 -2.97
N ARG A 36 1.08 2.88 -4.23
CA ARG A 36 2.24 2.15 -4.74
C ARG A 36 3.53 2.58 -4.03
N ILE A 37 3.78 3.90 -3.94
CA ILE A 37 4.98 4.45 -3.30
C ILE A 37 5.03 4.06 -1.82
N ARG A 38 3.92 4.18 -1.08
CA ARG A 38 3.85 3.77 0.33
C ARG A 38 4.25 2.31 0.51
N ARG A 39 3.76 1.41 -0.34
CA ARG A 39 4.10 -0.02 -0.30
C ARG A 39 5.57 -0.27 -0.57
N GLU A 40 6.16 0.42 -1.55
CA GLU A 40 7.58 0.28 -1.88
C GLU A 40 8.49 0.76 -0.76
N LEU A 41 8.19 1.92 -0.17
CA LEU A 41 8.96 2.44 0.96
C LEU A 41 8.88 1.49 2.16
N LEU A 42 7.68 0.97 2.46
CA LEU A 42 7.52 -0.01 3.52
C LEU A 42 8.31 -1.30 3.24
N ALA A 43 8.28 -1.81 2.01
CA ALA A 43 9.04 -3.01 1.64
C ALA A 43 10.55 -2.80 1.74
N GLU A 44 11.04 -1.61 1.40
CA GLU A 44 12.45 -1.23 1.59
C GLU A 44 12.83 -1.18 3.07
N ASP A 45 12.00 -0.56 3.91
CA ASP A 45 12.25 -0.49 5.35
C ASP A 45 12.24 -1.88 6.00
N LEU A 46 11.32 -2.75 5.61
CA LEU A 46 11.28 -4.15 6.07
C LEU A 46 12.50 -4.95 5.60
N ARG A 47 13.04 -4.66 4.42
CA ARG A 47 14.26 -5.31 3.93
C ARG A 47 15.47 -4.89 4.74
N ARG A 48 15.63 -3.59 4.99
CA ARG A 48 16.70 -3.05 5.85
C ARG A 48 16.65 -3.66 7.24
N HIS A 49 15.46 -3.78 7.83
CA HIS A 49 15.29 -4.42 9.12
C HIS A 49 15.78 -5.88 9.11
N GLN A 50 15.47 -6.65 8.07
CA GLN A 50 15.92 -8.04 7.96
C GLN A 50 17.43 -8.17 7.71
N GLU A 51 18.05 -7.20 7.06
CA GLU A 51 19.51 -7.15 6.91
C GLU A 51 20.22 -6.89 8.26
N GLU A 52 19.62 -6.07 9.13
CA GLU A 52 20.15 -5.73 10.44
C GLU A 52 19.86 -6.79 11.52
N HIS A 53 18.68 -7.42 11.47
CA HIS A 53 18.18 -8.30 12.53
C HIS A 53 17.96 -9.76 12.13
N GLY A 54 18.10 -10.09 10.84
CA GLY A 54 17.78 -11.41 10.29
C GLY A 54 16.34 -11.48 9.74
N ALA A 55 16.06 -12.55 9.00
CA ALA A 55 14.74 -12.76 8.39
C ALA A 55 13.65 -12.90 9.47
N PHE A 56 12.45 -12.38 9.19
CA PHE A 56 11.29 -12.59 10.05
C PHE A 56 10.93 -14.07 10.13
N THR A 57 10.58 -14.54 11.33
CA THR A 57 10.13 -15.92 11.51
C THR A 57 8.66 -16.07 11.11
N GLU A 58 8.22 -17.31 10.88
CA GLU A 58 6.83 -17.60 10.56
C GLU A 58 5.89 -17.22 11.70
N GLU A 59 6.33 -17.38 12.96
CA GLU A 59 5.57 -16.98 14.14
C GLU A 59 5.38 -15.46 14.21
N GLU A 60 6.44 -14.68 13.97
CA GLU A 60 6.38 -13.21 13.97
C GLU A 60 5.44 -12.68 12.87
N LEU A 61 5.47 -13.31 11.68
CA LEU A 61 4.59 -12.95 10.57
C LEU A 61 3.13 -13.31 10.87
N ALA A 62 2.87 -14.45 11.50
CA ALA A 62 1.53 -14.87 11.89
C ALA A 62 0.92 -13.92 12.93
N GLU A 63 1.70 -13.51 13.94
CA GLU A 63 1.28 -12.54 14.94
C GLU A 63 0.98 -11.17 14.31
N ALA A 64 1.85 -10.70 13.42
CA ALA A 64 1.65 -9.43 12.72
C ALA A 64 0.41 -9.46 11.80
N PHE A 65 0.15 -10.59 11.13
CA PHE A 65 -1.01 -10.76 10.29
C PHE A 65 -2.31 -10.72 11.09
N ALA A 66 -2.39 -11.43 12.23
CA ALA A 66 -3.55 -11.42 13.12
C ALA A 66 -3.90 -9.99 13.60
N ARG A 67 -2.87 -9.20 13.96
CA ARG A 67 -3.01 -7.78 14.34
C ARG A 67 -3.52 -6.90 13.19
N LEU A 68 -3.14 -7.19 11.94
CA LEU A 68 -3.55 -6.42 10.76
C LEU A 68 -4.94 -6.79 10.25
N THR A 69 -5.36 -8.05 10.41
CA THR A 69 -6.70 -8.52 9.99
C THR A 69 -7.76 -8.34 11.07
N GLY A 70 -7.36 -7.98 12.29
CA GLY A 70 -8.29 -7.62 13.36
C GLY A 70 -8.86 -8.81 14.12
N ASP A 71 -8.17 -9.94 14.18
CA ASP A 71 -8.58 -11.07 15.05
C ASP A 71 -8.34 -10.76 16.56
N ASP A 72 -7.80 -9.58 16.87
CA ASP A 72 -7.56 -9.04 18.22
C ASP A 72 -8.69 -8.13 18.75
N GLU A 73 -9.96 -8.40 18.43
CA GLU A 73 -11.08 -7.85 19.22
C GLU A 73 -11.35 -8.64 20.51
N ALA A 74 -10.66 -9.76 20.76
CA ALA A 74 -10.97 -10.64 21.90
C ALA A 74 -10.15 -10.44 23.19
N GLU A 75 -9.07 -9.64 23.21
CA GLU A 75 -8.19 -9.56 24.41
C GLU A 75 -8.00 -8.16 25.03
N GLN A 76 -8.75 -7.14 24.62
CA GLN A 76 -8.71 -5.82 25.28
C GLN A 76 -9.88 -5.52 26.23
N GLU A 77 -10.79 -6.48 26.49
CA GLU A 77 -11.80 -6.39 27.56
C GLU A 77 -11.50 -7.35 28.73
N ALA A 78 -10.24 -7.37 29.21
CA ALA A 78 -9.88 -8.02 30.48
C ALA A 78 -8.51 -7.55 31.02
N ALA A 79 -8.37 -6.26 31.35
CA ALA A 79 -7.31 -5.79 32.26
C ALA A 79 -7.76 -4.57 33.07
#